data_AF-A0A897NUU6-F1
#
_entry.id   AF-A0A897NUU6-F1
#
_cell.length_a   1.000
_cell.length_b   1.000
_cell.length_c   1.000
_cell.angle_alpha   90.00
_cell.angle_beta   90.00
_cell.angle_gamma   90.00
#
_symmetry.space_group_name_H-M   'P 1'
#
loop_
_entity.id
_entity.type
_entity.pdbx_description
1 polymer ?
#
loop_
_entity_poly.entity_id
_entity_poly.type
_entity_poly.pdbx_seq_one_letter_code
_entity_poly.pdbx_strand_id
1 'polypeptide(L)' 'MRGGHASHLQGASTESKEATFKRAGTKGTVTMASFDKAEGRILDKQICMRCNARNPERADQCRKCGYKNLRPKAKEPRTV' A
#
# COMPACT_ATOMS: atom_id res chain seq x y z
N MET A 1 42.60 22.31 -20.78
CA MET A 1 42.04 22.95 -19.56
C MET A 1 41.71 21.81 -18.60
N ARG A 2 42.60 21.51 -17.64
CA ARG A 2 42.37 21.66 -16.18
C ARG A 2 40.97 21.18 -15.78
N GLY A 3 40.81 19.93 -15.36
CA GLY A 3 40.76 19.55 -13.93
C GLY A 3 39.29 19.26 -13.61
N GLY A 4 38.88 18.15 -12.99
CA GLY A 4 39.49 17.49 -11.85
C GLY A 4 38.81 17.98 -10.57
N HIS A 5 37.56 17.59 -10.34
CA HIS A 5 36.88 17.72 -9.05
C HIS A 5 36.08 16.41 -8.84
N ALA A 6 36.71 15.42 -8.20
CA ALA A 6 36.60 15.22 -6.76
C ALA A 6 35.21 14.71 -6.36
N SER A 7 35.12 13.39 -6.32
CA SER A 7 34.70 12.62 -5.15
C SER A 7 33.91 13.40 -4.08
N HIS A 8 32.63 13.07 -3.97
CA HIS A 8 31.97 13.04 -2.66
C HIS A 8 31.18 11.74 -2.50
N LEU A 9 31.94 10.72 -2.10
CA LEU A 9 31.45 9.63 -1.27
C LEU A 9 31.06 10.22 0.08
N GLN A 10 29.76 10.31 0.36
CA GLN A 10 29.17 10.31 1.70
C GLN A 10 27.80 9.62 1.54
N GLY A 11 27.54 8.40 2.02
CA GLY A 11 28.01 7.84 3.27
C GLY A 11 27.18 8.38 4.42
N ALA A 12 25.86 8.12 4.42
CA ALA A 12 25.00 8.34 5.56
C ALA A 12 24.15 7.08 5.80
N SER A 13 24.86 6.02 6.19
CA SER A 13 24.30 4.85 6.88
C SER A 13 23.85 5.29 8.27
N THR A 14 22.68 5.89 8.38
CA THR A 14 22.01 6.09 9.67
C THR A 14 21.26 4.82 10.03
N GLU A 15 21.99 3.96 10.74
CA GLU A 15 21.48 3.10 11.81
C GLU A 15 20.23 2.25 11.47
N SER A 16 20.50 1.14 10.81
CA SER A 16 19.68 -0.08 10.92
C SER A 16 19.67 -0.57 12.37
N LYS A 17 18.83 0.03 13.21
CA LYS A 17 18.42 -0.60 14.47
C LYS A 17 17.47 -1.72 14.09
N GLU A 18 18.04 -2.91 13.85
CA GLU A 18 17.33 -4.18 13.84
C GLU A 18 16.56 -4.30 15.17
N ALA A 19 15.33 -3.83 15.18
CA ALA A 19 14.38 -4.22 16.20
C ALA A 19 14.10 -5.70 15.97
N THR A 20 14.85 -6.55 16.67
CA THR A 20 14.60 -7.99 16.73
C THR A 20 13.22 -8.18 17.34
N PHE A 21 12.20 -8.29 16.49
CA PHE A 21 10.83 -8.59 16.90
C PHE A 21 10.79 -10.05 17.35
N LYS A 22 11.07 -10.29 18.63
CA LYS A 22 10.94 -11.58 19.29
C LYS A 22 9.49 -12.04 19.12
N ARG A 23 9.25 -12.96 18.19
CA ARG A 23 7.98 -13.68 18.04
C ARG A 23 7.79 -14.61 19.24
N ALA A 24 7.28 -14.07 20.34
CA ALA A 24 6.73 -14.88 21.41
C ALA A 24 5.45 -15.53 20.86
N GLY A 25 5.51 -16.83 20.61
CA GLY A 25 4.38 -17.63 20.15
C GLY A 25 3.31 -17.72 21.24
N THR A 26 2.39 -16.76 21.28
CA THR A 26 1.15 -16.88 22.03
C THR A 26 0.07 -17.41 21.10
N LYS A 27 -0.51 -18.56 21.47
CA LYS A 27 -1.71 -19.13 20.85
C LYS A 27 -2.90 -18.21 21.13
N GLY A 28 -2.96 -17.10 20.40
CA GLY A 28 -4.05 -16.14 20.45
C GLY A 28 -4.76 -16.14 19.11
N THR A 29 -6.08 -16.30 19.15
CA THR A 29 -6.97 -15.97 18.03
C THR A 29 -6.54 -14.64 17.41
N VAL A 30 -6.07 -14.66 16.17
CA VAL A 30 -5.55 -13.46 15.50
C VAL A 30 -6.73 -12.53 15.21
N THR A 31 -6.97 -11.55 16.09
CA THR A 31 -7.75 -10.37 15.73
C THR A 31 -6.94 -9.63 14.66
N MET A 32 -7.50 -9.42 13.47
CA MET A 32 -6.86 -8.64 12.42
C MET A 32 -6.51 -7.26 13.00
N ALA A 33 -5.22 -6.95 13.12
CA ALA A 33 -4.77 -5.66 13.60
C ALA A 33 -5.24 -4.56 12.62
N SER A 34 -5.97 -3.55 13.11
CA SER A 34 -6.43 -2.43 12.30
C SER A 34 -5.37 -1.33 12.21
N PHE A 35 -5.24 -0.73 11.03
CA PHE A 35 -4.28 0.34 10.76
C PHE A 35 -4.90 1.37 9.81
N ASP A 36 -5.63 2.35 10.36
CA ASP A 36 -6.48 3.29 9.60
C ASP A 36 -5.78 3.96 8.40
N LYS A 37 -4.54 4.44 8.58
CA LYS A 37 -3.77 5.09 7.50
C LYS A 37 -3.43 4.13 6.36
N ALA A 38 -3.12 2.87 6.68
CA ALA A 38 -2.82 1.87 5.68
C ALA A 38 -4.10 1.43 4.96
N GLU A 39 -5.18 1.26 5.72
CA GLU A 39 -6.50 0.91 5.22
C GLU A 39 -6.99 1.92 4.20
N GLY A 40 -6.94 3.23 4.48
CA GLY A 40 -7.42 4.22 3.52
C GLY A 40 -6.62 4.25 2.21
N ARG A 41 -5.31 4.00 2.27
CA ARG A 41 -4.47 3.91 1.05
C ARG A 41 -4.84 2.72 0.18
N ILE A 42 -5.16 1.59 0.81
CA ILE A 42 -5.35 0.29 0.14
C ILE A 42 -6.81 0.06 -0.25
N LEU A 43 -7.76 0.47 0.60
CA LEU A 43 -9.16 0.08 0.56
C LEU A 43 -10.09 1.19 0.05
N ASP A 44 -9.75 2.47 0.22
CA ASP A 44 -10.58 3.58 -0.32
C ASP A 44 -10.32 3.74 -1.83
N LYS A 45 -10.80 2.75 -2.58
CA LYS A 45 -10.66 2.60 -4.03
C LYS A 45 -11.93 2.00 -4.60
N GLN A 46 -12.24 2.43 -5.82
CA GLN A 46 -13.33 1.89 -6.63
C GLN A 46 -12.80 0.81 -7.57
N ILE A 47 -13.52 -0.30 -7.72
CA ILE A 47 -13.16 -1.43 -8.56
C ILE A 47 -14.15 -1.51 -9.71
N CYS A 48 -13.66 -1.55 -10.94
CA CYS A 48 -14.53 -1.70 -12.10
C CYS A 48 -15.21 -3.07 -12.09
N MET A 49 -16.52 -3.12 -12.30
CA MET A 49 -17.27 -4.39 -12.41
C MET A 49 -17.11 -5.07 -13.77
N ARG A 50 -16.53 -4.38 -14.77
CA ARG A 50 -16.27 -4.94 -16.11
C ARG A 50 -14.86 -5.48 -16.27
N CYS A 51 -13.84 -4.74 -15.81
CA CYS A 51 -12.43 -5.08 -16.06
C CYS A 51 -11.55 -5.17 -14.80
N ASN A 52 -12.15 -5.04 -13.62
CA ASN A 52 -11.50 -5.17 -12.32
C ASN A 52 -10.36 -4.17 -12.04
N ALA A 53 -10.20 -3.12 -12.86
CA ALA A 53 -9.23 -2.06 -12.63
C ALA A 53 -9.53 -1.27 -11.33
N ARG A 54 -8.47 -0.84 -10.64
CA ARG A 54 -8.53 0.04 -9.46
C ARG A 54 -8.60 1.51 -9.87
N ASN A 55 -9.61 2.20 -9.39
CA ASN A 55 -9.92 3.60 -9.66
C ASN A 55 -9.88 4.42 -8.35
N PRO A 56 -9.64 5.73 -8.42
CA PRO A 56 -9.76 6.59 -7.25
C PRO A 56 -11.20 6.57 -6.72
N GLU A 57 -11.36 6.90 -5.44
CA GLU A 57 -12.65 6.87 -4.75
C GLU A 57 -13.73 7.74 -5.44
N ARG A 58 -13.31 8.90 -5.91
CA ARG A 58 -14.14 9.90 -6.62
C ARG A 58 -14.25 9.70 -8.15
N ALA A 59 -14.03 8.49 -8.66
CA ALA A 59 -14.12 8.23 -10.09
C ALA A 59 -15.56 7.97 -10.52
N ASP A 60 -16.05 8.68 -11.53
CA ASP A 60 -17.37 8.42 -12.13
C ASP A 60 -17.32 7.32 -13.21
N GLN A 61 -16.12 7.01 -13.72
CA GLN A 61 -15.91 5.97 -14.73
C GLN A 61 -14.55 5.31 -14.60
N CYS A 62 -14.45 4.08 -15.13
CA CYS A 62 -13.20 3.34 -15.15
C CYS A 62 -12.19 4.01 -16.09
N ARG A 63 -11.01 4.37 -15.56
CA ARG A 63 -9.92 4.98 -16.34
C ARG A 63 -9.30 4.06 -17.41
N LYS A 64 -9.62 2.75 -17.38
CA LYS A 64 -9.10 1.75 -18.33
C LYS A 64 -10.08 1.44 -19.47
N CYS A 65 -11.37 1.28 -19.18
CA CYS A 65 -12.35 0.81 -20.17
C CYS A 65 -13.58 1.71 -20.35
N GLY A 66 -13.66 2.85 -19.64
CA GLY A 66 -14.78 3.78 -19.73
C GLY A 66 -16.10 3.31 -19.11
N TYR A 67 -16.15 2.11 -18.50
CA TYR A 67 -17.37 1.63 -17.86
C TYR A 67 -17.70 2.43 -16.60
N LYS A 68 -18.97 2.79 -16.44
CA LYS A 68 -19.45 3.70 -15.38
C LYS A 68 -19.78 3.01 -14.06
N ASN A 69 -20.07 1.71 -14.08
CA ASN A 69 -20.41 0.98 -12.85
C ASN A 69 -19.14 0.51 -12.13
N LEU A 70 -18.81 1.23 -11.07
CA LEU A 70 -17.71 0.93 -10.16
C LEU A 70 -18.26 0.55 -8.78
N ARG A 71 -17.61 -0.42 -8.13
CA ARG A 71 -17.96 -0.86 -6.78
C ARG A 71 -16.85 -0.50 -5.78
N PRO A 72 -17.16 -0.16 -4.53
CA PRO A 72 -16.13 0.02 -3.52
C PRO A 72 -15.37 -1.29 -3.29
N LYS A 73 -14.09 -1.19 -2.94
CA LYS A 73 -13.31 -2.34 -2.48
C LYS A 73 -13.80 -2.72 -1.09
N ALA A 74 -14.05 -4.01 -0.87
CA ALA A 74 -14.48 -4.51 0.42
C ALA A 74 -13.39 -4.27 1.47
N LYS A 75 -13.78 -3.71 2.62
CA LYS A 75 -12.89 -3.49 3.77
C LYS A 75 -12.70 -4.77 4.58
N GLU A 76 -13.73 -5.59 4.61
CA GLU A 76 -13.71 -6.90 5.24
C GLU A 76 -13.69 -8.02 4.18
N PRO A 77 -13.07 -9.17 4.47
CA PRO A 77 -13.17 -10.34 3.62
C PRO A 77 -14.63 -10.79 3.53
N ARG A 78 -15.05 -11.17 2.33
CA ARG A 78 -16.37 -11.77 2.12
C ARG A 78 -16.27 -13.26 2.44
N THR A 79 -17.16 -13.78 3.27
CA THR A 79 -17.32 -15.22 3.47
C THR A 79 -17.72 -15.84 2.14
N VAL A 80 -17.03 -16.93 1.77
CA VAL A 80 -17.31 -17.73 0.56
C VAL A 80 -18.20 -18.91 0.90
#